data_AF-A0AAX1WG63-F1
#
_entry.id   AF-A0AAX1WG63-F1
#
_cell.length_a   1.000
_cell.length_b   1.000
_cell.length_c   1.000
_cell.angle_alpha   90.00
_cell.angle_beta   90.00
_cell.angle_gamma   90.00
#
_symmetry.space_group_name_H-M   'P 1'
#
loop_
_entity.id
_entity.type
_entity.pdbx_description
1 polymer ?
#
loop_
_entity_poly.entity_id
_entity_poly.type
_entity_poly.pdbx_seq_one_letter_code
_entity_poly.pdbx_strand_id
1 'polypeptide(L)'
;MFRLTCIELNNGEFAVYINNHYLGSEDASSERLCLGEIREQLSQLPGVELQTLHEAVPEEDDWCWNDIADRVLPPVSACRDDVTVAGLMARLKQYPPDALCLGTFWLADDFLSLDDSLSEEKIAEAMRICDRSHDAGIGFNWDTLQIAIDGVKGR
;
A
#
# COMPACT_ATOMS: atom_id res chain seq x y z
N MET A 1 11.15 -11.67 15.90
CA MET A 1 10.51 -10.59 16.67
C MET A 1 9.65 -9.85 15.68
N PHE A 2 8.35 -9.76 15.92
CA PHE A 2 7.41 -9.09 15.03
C PHE A 2 7.12 -7.70 15.58
N ARG A 3 7.10 -6.68 14.73
CA ARG A 3 6.70 -5.34 15.14
C ARG A 3 5.25 -5.12 14.74
N LEU A 4 4.40 -4.84 15.71
CA LEU A 4 3.02 -4.44 15.50
C LEU A 4 2.96 -2.92 15.63
N THR A 5 2.72 -2.20 14.53
CA THR A 5 2.63 -0.74 14.55
C THR A 5 1.18 -0.30 14.34
N CYS A 6 0.70 0.57 15.21
CA CYS A 6 -0.61 1.20 15.12
C CYS A 6 -0.40 2.69 14.79
N ILE A 7 -0.94 3.16 13.67
CA ILE A 7 -0.95 4.59 13.31
C ILE A 7 -2.35 5.10 13.63
N GLU A 8 -2.47 6.00 14.61
CA GLU A 8 -3.73 6.60 15.04
C GLU A 8 -3.78 8.06 14.55
N LEU A 9 -4.91 8.45 13.97
CA LEU A 9 -5.17 9.80 13.50
C LEU A 9 -5.97 10.59 14.53
N ASN A 10 -5.84 11.92 14.48
CA ASN A 10 -6.52 12.83 15.40
C ASN A 10 -8.07 12.76 15.34
N ASN A 11 -8.63 12.23 14.25
CA ASN A 11 -10.07 11.99 14.09
C ASN A 11 -10.54 10.65 14.72
N GLY A 12 -9.63 9.85 15.28
CA GLY A 12 -9.91 8.56 15.90
C GLY A 12 -9.82 7.36 14.96
N GLU A 13 -9.50 7.58 13.68
CA GLU A 13 -9.23 6.50 12.73
C GLU A 13 -7.86 5.91 12.99
N PHE A 14 -7.68 4.62 12.72
CA PHE A 14 -6.37 4.00 12.87
C PHE A 14 -6.12 2.87 11.88
N ALA A 15 -4.84 2.63 11.59
CA ALA A 15 -4.37 1.51 10.79
C ALA A 15 -3.35 0.68 11.55
N VAL A 16 -3.39 -0.63 11.32
CA VAL A 16 -2.50 -1.60 11.95
C VAL A 16 -1.57 -2.19 10.89
N TYR A 17 -0.30 -2.34 11.27
CA TYR A 17 0.77 -2.88 10.43
C TYR A 17 1.53 -3.97 11.18
N ILE A 18 1.90 -5.04 10.47
CA ILE A 18 2.80 -6.08 10.99
C ILE A 18 4.10 -6.02 10.19
N ASN A 19 5.22 -5.78 10.85
CA ASN A 19 6.52 -5.58 10.21
C ASN A 19 6.46 -4.56 9.05
N ASN A 20 5.69 -3.48 9.24
CA ASN A 20 5.43 -2.42 8.26
C ASN A 20 4.61 -2.85 7.03
N HIS A 21 4.03 -4.05 7.04
CA HIS A 21 3.02 -4.44 6.06
C HIS A 21 1.63 -4.09 6.58
N TYR A 22 0.85 -3.39 5.75
CA TYR A 22 -0.53 -3.02 6.06
C TYR A 22 -1.38 -4.26 6.34
N LEU A 23 -2.06 -4.27 7.49
CA LEU A 23 -2.98 -5.33 7.90
C LEU A 23 -4.44 -4.92 7.67
N GLY A 24 -4.76 -3.66 7.93
CA GLY A 24 -6.11 -3.11 7.83
C GLY A 24 -6.19 -1.76 8.52
N SER A 25 -7.31 -1.07 8.30
CA SER A 25 -7.67 0.17 8.98
C SER A 25 -9.11 0.11 9.45
N GLU A 26 -9.38 0.80 10.55
CA GLU A 26 -10.72 1.02 11.06
C GLU A 26 -10.99 2.52 10.92
N ASP A 27 -11.99 2.84 10.11
CA ASP A 27 -12.53 4.20 10.03
C ASP A 27 -13.55 4.42 11.15
N ALA A 28 -13.95 5.66 11.37
CA ALA A 28 -15.03 5.95 12.32
C ALA A 28 -16.41 5.43 11.85
N SER A 29 -16.48 4.74 10.69
CA SER A 29 -17.68 4.42 9.94
C SER A 29 -18.26 3.03 10.22
N SER A 30 -18.14 2.52 11.45
CA SER A 30 -18.99 1.42 11.99
C SER A 30 -18.98 0.05 11.31
N GLU A 31 -18.37 -0.13 10.13
CA GLU A 31 -18.01 -1.45 9.60
C GLU A 31 -16.74 -1.92 10.30
N ARG A 32 -16.91 -2.26 11.57
CA ARG A 32 -15.85 -2.76 12.43
C ARG A 32 -15.38 -4.12 11.91
N LEU A 33 -14.34 -4.12 11.10
CA LEU A 33 -13.27 -5.07 11.38
C LEU A 33 -12.94 -4.84 12.86
N CYS A 34 -13.04 -5.86 13.72
CA CYS A 34 -12.67 -5.74 15.13
C CYS A 34 -11.15 -5.56 15.27
N LEU A 35 -10.58 -4.57 14.58
CA LEU A 35 -9.16 -4.37 14.38
C LEU A 35 -8.53 -3.97 15.72
N GLY A 36 -9.28 -3.27 16.56
CA GLY A 36 -8.93 -3.04 17.97
C GLY A 36 -8.73 -4.34 18.76
N GLU A 37 -9.65 -5.31 18.64
CA GLU A 37 -9.55 -6.60 19.32
C GLU A 37 -8.40 -7.45 18.75
N ILE A 38 -8.23 -7.44 17.42
CA ILE A 38 -7.13 -8.13 16.74
C ILE A 38 -5.78 -7.54 17.19
N ARG A 39 -5.66 -6.21 17.25
CA ARG A 39 -4.48 -5.50 17.76
C ARG A 39 -4.19 -5.91 19.20
N GLU A 40 -5.20 -5.92 20.06
CA GLU A 40 -5.05 -6.35 21.45
C GLU A 40 -4.54 -7.78 21.54
N GLN A 41 -5.16 -8.74 20.82
CA GLN A 41 -4.73 -10.14 20.84
C GLN A 41 -3.31 -10.32 20.31
N LEU A 42 -2.96 -9.66 19.19
CA LEU A 42 -1.62 -9.74 18.61
C LEU A 42 -0.56 -9.16 19.55
N SER A 43 -0.87 -8.08 20.28
CA SER A 43 0.06 -7.46 21.23
C SER A 43 0.47 -8.38 22.38
N GLN A 44 -0.35 -9.39 22.70
CA GLN A 44 -0.09 -10.35 23.78
C GLN A 44 0.81 -11.52 23.34
N LEU A 45 1.08 -11.67 22.04
CA LEU A 45 1.87 -12.79 21.55
C LEU A 45 3.36 -12.63 21.92
N PRO A 46 4.05 -13.71 22.32
CA PRO A 46 5.45 -13.65 22.70
C PRO A 46 6.32 -13.21 21.51
N GLY A 47 7.18 -12.22 21.74
CA GLY A 47 8.09 -11.69 20.72
C GLY A 47 7.45 -10.67 19.77
N VAL A 48 6.27 -10.14 20.11
CA VAL A 48 5.67 -8.96 19.47
C VAL A 48 6.09 -7.69 20.21
N GLU A 49 6.55 -6.69 19.47
CA GLU A 49 6.79 -5.33 19.95
C GLU A 49 5.69 -4.41 19.43
N LEU A 50 4.88 -3.85 20.34
CA LEU A 50 3.82 -2.90 19.99
C LEU A 50 4.38 -1.47 19.96
N GLN A 51 4.09 -0.75 18.88
CA GLN A 51 4.42 0.66 18.71
C GLN A 51 3.16 1.43 18.28
N THR A 52 2.85 2.54 18.93
CA THR A 52 1.77 3.45 18.51
C THR A 52 2.33 4.78 18.04
N LEU A 53 1.93 5.22 16.86
CA LEU A 53 2.28 6.51 16.25
C LEU A 53 1.01 7.35 16.13
N HIS A 54 1.13 8.65 16.39
CA HIS A 54 0.00 9.59 16.33
C HIS A 54 0.26 10.61 15.24
N GLU A 55 -0.65 10.73 14.28
CA GLU A 55 -0.49 11.58 13.10
C GLU A 55 -1.72 12.46 12.86
N ALA A 56 -1.52 13.57 12.15
CA ALA A 56 -2.63 14.38 11.67
C ALA A 56 -3.27 13.74 10.43
N VAL A 57 -4.59 13.92 10.27
CA VAL A 57 -5.29 13.59 9.03
C VAL A 57 -4.69 14.46 7.91
N PRO A 58 -4.26 13.86 6.79
CA PRO A 58 -3.79 14.63 5.62
C PRO A 58 -4.84 15.63 5.14
N GLU A 59 -4.39 16.78 4.61
CA GLU A 59 -5.27 17.82 4.06
C GLU A 59 -5.79 17.48 2.65
N GLU A 60 -5.14 16.55 1.96
CA GLU A 60 -5.55 16.07 0.63
C GLU A 60 -6.73 15.11 0.78
N ASP A 61 -7.81 15.28 0.01
CA ASP A 61 -9.00 14.42 0.13
C ASP A 61 -8.78 12.99 -0.41
N ASP A 62 -7.81 12.78 -1.30
CA ASP A 62 -7.52 11.50 -1.98
C ASP A 62 -6.37 10.70 -1.32
N TRP A 63 -6.04 10.99 -0.06
CA TRP A 63 -4.97 10.31 0.65
C TRP A 63 -5.29 8.84 0.95
N CYS A 64 -4.24 8.02 1.07
CA CYS A 64 -4.35 6.64 1.54
C CYS A 64 -3.41 6.36 2.74
N TRP A 65 -3.70 5.31 3.51
CA TRP A 65 -2.88 4.94 4.68
C TRP A 65 -1.40 4.71 4.37
N ASN A 66 -1.09 4.28 3.15
CA ASN A 66 0.29 4.08 2.71
C ASN A 66 1.06 5.39 2.57
N ASP A 67 0.41 6.51 2.27
CA ASP A 67 1.07 7.84 2.24
C ASP A 67 1.58 8.23 3.63
N ILE A 68 0.79 7.95 4.66
CA ILE A 68 1.18 8.20 6.06
C ILE A 68 2.26 7.19 6.48
N ALA A 69 2.09 5.91 6.15
CA ALA A 69 3.04 4.86 6.48
C ALA A 69 4.43 5.13 5.89
N ASP A 70 4.51 5.54 4.64
CA ASP A 70 5.78 5.85 3.97
C ASP A 70 6.53 7.03 4.62
N ARG A 71 5.78 7.97 5.25
CA ARG A 71 6.36 9.09 6.00
C ARG A 71 6.91 8.68 7.37
N VAL A 72 6.22 7.79 8.08
CA VAL A 72 6.45 7.56 9.52
C VAL A 72 7.09 6.20 9.84
N LEU A 73 6.98 5.24 8.93
CA LEU A 73 7.59 3.92 9.09
C LEU A 73 8.94 3.88 8.37
N PRO A 74 9.94 3.17 8.93
CA PRO A 74 11.16 2.90 8.20
C PRO A 74 10.83 2.11 6.94
N PRO A 75 11.51 2.39 5.81
CA PRO A 75 11.24 1.72 4.54
C PRO A 75 11.36 0.22 4.72
N VAL A 76 10.33 -0.50 4.29
CA VAL A 76 10.35 -1.96 4.26
C VAL A 76 11.47 -2.36 3.30
N SER A 77 12.44 -3.16 3.76
CA SER A 77 13.54 -3.58 2.89
C SER A 77 13.01 -4.11 1.56
N ALA A 78 13.45 -3.44 0.50
CA ALA A 78 12.98 -3.52 -0.87
C ALA A 78 12.78 -4.96 -1.35
N CYS A 79 11.52 -5.42 -1.38
CA CYS A 79 11.08 -6.47 -2.28
C CYS A 79 9.95 -5.98 -3.21
N ARG A 80 9.41 -4.77 -2.97
CA ARG A 80 8.28 -4.22 -3.73
C ARG A 80 8.63 -3.08 -4.70
N ASP A 81 9.80 -2.47 -4.62
CA ASP A 81 10.12 -1.28 -5.43
C ASP A 81 10.46 -1.57 -6.89
N ASP A 82 10.71 -2.84 -7.22
CA ASP A 82 11.02 -3.28 -8.58
C ASP A 82 9.72 -3.59 -9.35
N VAL A 83 9.29 -2.59 -10.13
CA VAL A 83 8.13 -2.64 -11.03
C VAL A 83 8.42 -3.32 -12.37
N THR A 84 9.53 -4.06 -12.48
CA THR A 84 9.83 -4.85 -13.68
C THR A 84 9.11 -6.20 -13.71
N VAL A 85 9.04 -6.81 -14.90
CA VAL A 85 8.57 -8.19 -15.08
C VAL A 85 9.39 -9.17 -14.23
N ALA A 86 10.71 -8.97 -14.12
CA ALA A 86 11.57 -9.81 -13.30
C ALA A 86 11.22 -9.69 -11.80
N GLY A 87 10.96 -8.46 -11.33
CA GLY A 87 10.47 -8.18 -9.98
C GLY A 87 9.12 -8.84 -9.70
N LEU A 88 8.17 -8.77 -10.64
CA LEU A 88 6.88 -9.46 -10.53
C LEU A 88 7.04 -10.99 -10.47
N MET A 89 7.87 -11.58 -11.36
CA MET A 89 8.16 -13.00 -11.33
C MET A 89 8.80 -13.45 -10.02
N ALA A 90 9.71 -12.65 -9.45
CA ALA A 90 10.32 -12.94 -8.16
C ALA A 90 9.30 -12.96 -7.02
N ARG A 91 8.32 -12.04 -7.04
CA ARG A 91 7.19 -12.02 -6.10
C ARG A 91 6.28 -13.24 -6.27
N LEU A 92 5.90 -13.59 -7.50
CA LEU A 92 5.04 -14.74 -7.78
C LEU A 92 5.69 -16.08 -7.38
N LYS A 93 7.02 -16.22 -7.54
CA LYS A 93 7.78 -17.41 -7.15
C LYS A 93 7.77 -17.71 -5.65
N GLN A 94 7.29 -16.79 -4.82
CA GLN A 94 7.12 -17.02 -3.37
C GLN A 94 5.93 -17.96 -3.08
N TYR A 95 5.03 -18.15 -4.05
CA TYR A 95 3.88 -19.04 -3.94
C TYR A 95 4.15 -20.40 -4.61
N PRO A 96 3.47 -21.48 -4.17
CA PRO A 96 3.51 -22.76 -4.87
C PRO A 96 3.12 -22.60 -6.36
N PRO A 97 3.83 -23.24 -7.31
CA PRO A 97 3.55 -23.10 -8.74
C PRO A 97 2.15 -23.54 -9.18
N ASP A 98 1.49 -24.36 -8.38
CA ASP A 98 0.15 -24.90 -8.60
C ASP A 98 -0.95 -24.13 -7.83
N ALA A 99 -0.60 -23.07 -7.11
CA ALA A 99 -1.57 -22.21 -6.47
C ALA A 99 -2.47 -21.53 -7.52
N LEU A 100 -3.79 -21.57 -7.30
CA LEU A 100 -4.73 -20.82 -8.12
C LEU A 100 -4.46 -19.32 -7.95
N CYS A 101 -4.23 -18.62 -9.07
CA CYS A 101 -3.87 -17.22 -9.08
C CYS A 101 -4.61 -16.49 -10.22
N LEU A 102 -5.07 -15.28 -9.94
CA LEU A 102 -5.61 -14.32 -10.90
C LEU A 102 -5.04 -12.95 -10.54
N GLY A 103 -4.64 -12.16 -11.54
CA GLY A 103 -4.11 -10.83 -11.35
C GLY A 103 -4.21 -10.00 -12.62
N THR A 104 -4.14 -8.68 -12.47
CA THR A 104 -4.06 -7.71 -13.57
C THR A 104 -2.59 -7.45 -13.92
N PHE A 105 -2.27 -7.38 -15.20
CA PHE A 105 -0.92 -7.16 -15.70
C PHE A 105 -0.89 -5.94 -16.61
N TRP A 106 0.01 -5.00 -16.31
CA TRP A 106 0.17 -3.74 -17.01
C TRP A 106 1.65 -3.50 -17.29
N LEU A 107 1.94 -2.92 -18.46
CA LEU A 107 3.27 -2.61 -18.96
C LEU A 107 3.45 -1.10 -19.11
N ALA A 108 4.70 -0.67 -19.26
CA ALA A 108 5.02 0.73 -19.53
C ALA A 108 4.26 1.29 -20.75
N ASP A 109 4.03 0.46 -21.77
CA ASP A 109 3.29 0.82 -22.99
C ASP A 109 1.82 1.21 -22.69
N ASP A 110 1.22 0.68 -21.63
CA ASP A 110 -0.13 1.07 -21.23
C ASP A 110 -0.13 2.51 -20.66
N PHE A 111 0.88 2.89 -19.89
CA PHE A 111 1.04 4.27 -19.41
C PHE A 111 1.32 5.23 -20.58
N LEU A 112 2.15 4.82 -21.53
CA LEU A 112 2.42 5.60 -22.74
C LEU A 112 1.20 5.74 -23.66
N SER A 113 0.24 4.82 -23.58
CA SER A 113 -1.03 4.92 -24.30
C SER A 113 -1.94 6.02 -23.74
N LEU A 114 -1.79 6.35 -22.46
CA LEU A 114 -2.47 7.48 -21.82
C LEU A 114 -1.69 8.78 -22.02
N ASP A 115 -0.36 8.71 -21.92
CA ASP A 115 0.51 9.87 -22.06
C ASP A 115 1.89 9.48 -22.61
N ASP A 116 2.10 9.76 -23.89
CA ASP A 116 3.31 9.44 -24.63
C ASP A 116 4.52 10.33 -24.25
N SER A 117 4.31 11.36 -23.43
CA SER A 117 5.36 12.28 -22.99
C SER A 117 6.11 11.81 -21.73
N LEU A 118 5.68 10.70 -21.12
CA LEU A 118 6.27 10.20 -19.88
C LEU A 118 7.67 9.64 -20.09
N SER A 119 8.58 9.98 -19.19
CA SER A 119 9.89 9.33 -19.10
C SER A 119 9.76 7.98 -18.37
N GLU A 120 10.72 7.09 -18.60
CA GLU A 120 10.79 5.79 -17.92
C GLU A 120 10.79 5.93 -16.38
N GLU A 121 11.49 6.94 -15.84
CA GLU A 121 11.49 7.24 -14.40
C GLU A 121 10.09 7.61 -13.88
N LYS A 122 9.34 8.43 -14.64
CA LYS A 122 7.98 8.84 -14.27
C LYS A 122 6.99 7.69 -14.37
N ILE A 123 7.13 6.83 -15.39
CA ILE A 123 6.33 5.61 -15.53
C ILE A 123 6.60 4.70 -14.34
N ALA A 124 7.86 4.47 -13.98
CA ALA A 124 8.20 3.63 -12.84
C ALA A 124 7.62 4.16 -11.54
N GLU A 125 7.65 5.48 -11.32
CA GLU A 125 7.03 6.08 -10.14
C GLU A 125 5.50 5.97 -10.15
N ALA A 126 4.86 6.22 -11.29
CA ALA A 126 3.41 6.03 -11.44
C ALA A 126 3.01 4.57 -11.16
N MET A 127 3.77 3.59 -11.68
CA MET A 127 3.57 2.17 -11.40
C MET A 127 3.70 1.86 -9.90
N ARG A 128 4.66 2.46 -9.18
CA ARG A 128 4.79 2.30 -7.73
C ARG A 128 3.63 2.93 -6.96
N ILE A 129 3.11 4.06 -7.43
CA ILE A 129 1.89 4.65 -6.86
C ILE A 129 0.73 3.67 -7.04
N CYS A 130 0.51 3.15 -8.24
CA CYS A 130 -0.56 2.18 -8.45
C CYS A 130 -0.40 0.88 -7.61
N ASP A 131 0.80 0.31 -7.50
CA ASP A 131 1.07 -0.90 -6.68
C ASP A 131 0.79 -0.64 -5.18
N ARG A 132 1.12 0.57 -4.68
CA ARG A 132 0.86 0.98 -3.30
C ARG A 132 -0.59 1.32 -3.02
N SER A 133 -1.28 1.95 -3.97
CA SER A 133 -2.67 2.40 -3.81
C SER A 133 -3.69 1.32 -4.19
N HIS A 134 -3.26 0.07 -4.40
CA HIS A 134 -4.15 -1.01 -4.77
C HIS A 134 -5.04 -1.43 -3.60
N ASP A 135 -6.30 -1.00 -3.65
CA ASP A 135 -7.38 -1.41 -2.75
C ASP A 135 -8.26 -2.47 -3.43
N ALA A 136 -8.69 -3.49 -2.68
CA ALA A 136 -9.64 -4.51 -3.16
C ALA A 136 -11.00 -3.94 -3.58
N GLY A 137 -11.37 -2.74 -3.11
CA GLY A 137 -12.58 -2.02 -3.51
C GLY A 137 -12.46 -1.21 -4.81
N ILE A 138 -11.24 -0.99 -5.32
CA ILE A 138 -10.97 -0.18 -6.52
C ILE A 138 -10.32 -1.08 -7.57
N GLY A 139 -11.07 -1.39 -8.64
CA GLY A 139 -10.54 -2.18 -9.74
C GLY A 139 -9.38 -1.46 -10.43
N PHE A 140 -8.27 -2.17 -10.63
CA PHE A 140 -7.10 -1.64 -11.32
C PHE A 140 -7.40 -1.50 -12.83
N ASN A 141 -7.67 -0.28 -13.28
CA ASN A 141 -8.14 0.04 -14.63
C ASN A 141 -7.46 1.32 -15.17
N TRP A 142 -7.81 1.74 -16.39
CA TRP A 142 -7.25 2.94 -17.03
C TRP A 142 -7.35 4.22 -16.18
N ASP A 143 -8.43 4.38 -15.41
CA ASP A 143 -8.61 5.54 -14.53
C ASP A 143 -7.61 5.51 -13.37
N THR A 144 -7.31 4.32 -12.82
CA THR A 144 -6.26 4.12 -11.80
C THR A 144 -4.89 4.55 -12.33
N LEU A 145 -4.56 4.23 -13.59
CA LEU A 145 -3.31 4.65 -14.21
C LEU A 145 -3.26 6.17 -14.40
N GLN A 146 -4.36 6.79 -14.85
CA GLN A 146 -4.42 8.24 -15.08
C GLN A 146 -4.24 9.03 -13.77
N ILE A 147 -4.90 8.63 -12.68
CA ILE A 147 -4.75 9.25 -11.35
C ILE A 147 -3.28 9.23 -10.91
N ALA A 148 -2.60 8.10 -11.10
CA ALA A 148 -1.18 7.98 -10.75
C ALA A 148 -0.29 8.87 -11.63
N ILE A 149 -0.56 8.95 -12.94
CA ILE A 149 0.16 9.85 -13.86
C ILE A 149 0.00 11.30 -13.44
N ASP A 150 -1.23 11.72 -13.12
CA ASP A 150 -1.54 13.08 -12.69
C ASP A 150 -0.82 13.42 -11.38
N GLY A 151 -0.79 12.48 -10.42
CA GLY A 151 -0.04 12.62 -9.18
C GLY A 151 1.47 12.81 -9.37
N VAL A 152 2.08 12.11 -10.34
CA VAL A 152 3.51 12.30 -10.67
C VAL A 152 3.78 13.63 -11.36
N LYS A 153 2.84 14.13 -12.18
CA LYS A 153 2.99 15.42 -12.87
C LYS A 153 2.73 16.63 -11.98
N GLY A 154 1.84 16.49 -11.00
CA GLY A 154 1.49 17.56 -10.06
C GLY A 154 2.53 17.86 -8.98
N ARG A 155 3.57 17.01 -8.86
CA ARG A 155 4.69 17.15 -7.92
C ARG A 155 5.90 17.90 -8.50
#